data_AF-A0A0V0XSE5-F1
#
_entry.id   AF-A0A0V0XSE5-F1
#
_cell.length_a   1.000
_cell.length_b   1.000
_cell.length_c   1.000
_cell.angle_alpha   90.00
_cell.angle_beta   90.00
_cell.angle_gamma   90.00
#
_symmetry.space_group_name_H-M   'P 1'
#
loop_
_entity.id
_entity.type
_entity.pdbx_description
1 polymer ?
#
loop_
_entity_poly.entity_id
_entity_poly.type
_entity_poly.pdbx_seq_one_letter_code
_entity_poly.pdbx_strand_id
1 'polypeptide(L)'
;MCSTDWICVAVGQIQKTTKNFGDVILKENCHPECENGCRMVNSSLDCVNCRHYYQELRNRGGSKCVSKCEPGYYLDTNARRCNLCLRGCATCSSAFLCDTCLPSMFLIVSDPEHLWHGKCETECPDGFLAEQNKLNGARRCLFKCDEGCLNCTAEGPCRFCKFGYFLNSFGHCLKSCGDGYYDDVNKRKCVKYEQICPQNCEQCSKNASICQVCKFDYALNSVGQCEPQKLRPCDRNEQCPLHSYCEKSGHVCQACHPDCAKCIGPGFDQCTLCKDGQAPNPKSNDCSCKRGYYFNAKFVTCEKCHIACAVCNGPGTNFCSECNPGYSLLGSSCIRCCDNNESSSRFCIRCLGSFTSSQYSIKTVVISSCISAALLFIVIFGALMTCDWYRKSRSAYEYSNVPIYFNSDSVKLLENEYDEKFEEHDNQLSHVQDDSDVVIDVLMERA
;
A
#
# COMPACT_ATOMS: atom_id res chain seq x y z
N MET A 1 -59.30 14.08 80.90
CA MET A 1 -59.55 15.49 81.24
C MET A 1 -59.31 16.30 79.97
N CYS A 2 -60.29 17.08 79.52
CA CYS A 2 -60.24 17.92 78.31
C CYS A 2 -59.23 19.07 78.45
N SER A 3 -58.71 19.61 77.32
CA SER A 3 -59.00 20.98 76.82
C SER A 3 -58.22 21.26 75.51
N THR A 4 -58.90 21.44 74.36
CA THR A 4 -59.09 22.71 73.60
C THR A 4 -57.78 23.30 73.06
N ASP A 5 -57.45 23.25 71.76
CA ASP A 5 -58.07 24.07 70.71
C ASP A 5 -57.98 23.48 69.28
N TRP A 6 -58.96 23.88 68.48
CA TRP A 6 -59.41 23.29 67.21
C TRP A 6 -58.66 23.79 65.97
N ILE A 7 -58.24 22.89 65.08
CA ILE A 7 -58.47 23.03 63.61
C ILE A 7 -58.80 21.64 63.04
N CYS A 8 -59.95 21.57 62.37
CA CYS A 8 -60.64 20.38 61.90
C CYS A 8 -59.83 19.49 60.94
N VAL A 9 -59.89 18.18 61.17
CA VAL A 9 -59.59 17.14 60.19
C VAL A 9 -60.72 17.11 59.16
N ALA A 10 -60.45 17.59 57.95
CA ALA A 10 -61.26 17.22 56.80
C ALA A 10 -60.78 15.84 56.30
N VAL A 11 -61.56 14.81 56.61
CA VAL A 11 -61.47 13.49 55.98
C VAL A 11 -61.91 13.67 54.52
N GLY A 12 -60.95 14.03 53.67
CA GLY A 12 -61.10 14.12 52.22
C GLY A 12 -60.68 12.81 51.58
N GLN A 13 -61.64 12.12 50.99
CA GLN A 13 -61.53 10.85 50.29
C GLN A 13 -60.25 10.71 49.43
N ILE A 14 -59.61 9.54 49.51
CA ILE A 14 -58.69 9.05 48.48
C ILE A 14 -59.52 8.84 47.21
N GLN A 15 -59.74 9.90 46.46
CA GLN A 15 -60.21 9.81 45.09
C GLN A 15 -59.04 9.29 44.27
N LYS A 16 -59.08 7.99 43.94
CA LYS A 16 -58.42 7.43 42.76
C LYS A 16 -58.97 8.16 41.54
N THR A 17 -58.47 9.35 41.25
CA THR A 17 -58.58 9.91 39.91
C THR A 17 -57.47 9.31 39.08
N THR A 18 -57.80 8.24 38.35
CA THR A 18 -57.16 7.94 37.07
C THR A 18 -57.46 9.12 36.13
N LYS A 19 -56.71 10.20 36.31
CA LYS A 19 -56.64 11.34 35.41
C LYS A 19 -55.31 11.18 34.70
N ASN A 20 -55.31 11.15 33.37
CA ASN A 20 -54.09 11.18 32.58
C ASN A 20 -53.20 12.32 33.10
N PHE A 21 -52.12 11.98 33.80
CA PHE A 21 -51.13 12.92 34.29
C PHE A 21 -50.34 13.43 33.07
N GLY A 22 -50.86 14.48 32.45
CA GLY A 22 -50.00 15.37 31.67
C GLY A 22 -49.01 16.04 32.63
N ASP A 23 -47.74 15.99 32.27
CA ASP A 23 -46.57 16.54 32.96
C ASP A 23 -46.87 17.75 33.87
N VAL A 24 -46.94 17.54 35.19
CA VAL A 24 -47.10 18.63 36.15
C VAL A 24 -45.79 19.41 36.27
N ILE A 25 -45.83 20.72 36.02
CA ILE A 25 -44.68 21.62 36.18
C ILE A 25 -44.68 22.21 37.59
N LEU A 26 -43.61 21.96 38.33
CA LEU A 26 -43.34 22.53 39.65
C LEU A 26 -42.70 23.91 39.49
N LYS A 27 -43.11 24.88 40.33
CA LYS A 27 -42.53 26.24 40.35
C LYS A 27 -41.57 26.49 41.51
N GLU A 28 -41.58 25.64 42.54
CA GLU A 28 -40.74 25.74 43.74
C GLU A 28 -39.87 24.50 43.90
N ASN A 29 -38.78 24.61 44.67
CA ASN A 29 -37.81 23.53 44.91
C ASN A 29 -37.15 22.97 43.64
N CYS A 30 -37.01 23.80 42.60
CA CYS A 30 -36.28 23.46 41.39
C CYS A 30 -34.77 23.66 41.56
N HIS A 31 -33.97 22.99 40.71
CA HIS A 31 -32.52 23.23 40.66
C HIS A 31 -32.22 24.70 40.31
N PRO A 32 -31.16 25.33 40.85
CA PRO A 32 -30.85 26.75 40.60
C PRO A 32 -30.62 27.13 39.13
N GLU A 33 -30.30 26.14 38.30
CA GLU A 33 -30.11 26.28 36.85
C GLU A 33 -31.41 26.14 36.05
N CYS A 34 -32.55 25.84 36.68
CA CYS A 34 -33.85 25.81 36.03
C CYS A 34 -34.51 27.20 36.04
N GLU A 35 -35.18 27.54 34.94
CA GLU A 35 -36.03 28.72 34.79
C GLU A 35 -37.45 28.32 34.36
N ASN A 36 -38.45 29.07 34.81
CA ASN A 36 -39.88 28.83 34.52
C ASN A 36 -40.44 27.48 34.99
N GLY A 37 -39.74 26.81 35.90
CA GLY A 37 -40.18 25.59 36.57
C GLY A 37 -39.38 24.34 36.20
N CYS A 38 -39.73 23.22 36.83
CA CYS A 38 -39.10 21.92 36.67
C CYS A 38 -40.13 20.80 36.80
N ARG A 39 -39.86 19.63 36.22
CA ARG A 39 -40.68 18.42 36.43
C ARG A 39 -40.14 17.55 37.57
N MET A 40 -38.87 17.74 37.95
CA MET A 40 -38.25 17.08 39.11
C MET A 40 -37.66 18.09 40.08
N VAL A 41 -37.90 17.91 41.36
CA VAL A 41 -37.33 18.73 42.44
C VAL A 41 -35.81 18.59 42.49
N ASN A 42 -35.11 19.71 42.67
CA ASN A 42 -33.66 19.81 42.82
C ASN A 42 -32.82 19.03 41.77
N SER A 43 -33.36 18.80 40.59
CA SER A 43 -32.69 18.10 39.49
C SER A 43 -32.47 19.05 38.32
N SER A 44 -31.25 19.08 37.77
CA SER A 44 -30.95 19.88 36.57
C SER A 44 -31.30 19.17 35.26
N LEU A 45 -31.82 17.94 35.32
CA LEU A 45 -32.13 17.10 34.15
C LEU A 45 -33.52 17.37 33.56
N ASP A 46 -34.45 17.90 34.36
CA ASP A 46 -35.86 18.05 33.99
C ASP A 46 -36.36 19.47 34.25
N CYS A 47 -35.59 20.46 33.78
CA CYS A 47 -36.01 21.86 33.79
C CYS A 47 -36.95 22.17 32.62
N VAL A 48 -37.85 23.13 32.78
CA VAL A 48 -38.65 23.68 31.66
C VAL A 48 -37.77 24.51 30.73
N ASN A 49 -36.95 25.40 31.29
CA ASN A 49 -35.91 26.11 30.57
C ASN A 49 -34.61 26.12 31.37
N CYS A 50 -33.46 26.14 30.70
CA CYS A 50 -32.18 26.36 31.38
C CYS A 50 -31.91 27.85 31.54
N ARG A 51 -31.50 28.23 32.75
CA ARG A 51 -31.09 29.60 33.08
C ARG A 51 -29.86 30.05 32.27
N HIS A 52 -28.88 29.16 32.13
CA HIS A 52 -27.64 29.45 31.41
C HIS A 52 -27.52 28.62 30.13
N TYR A 53 -27.11 27.35 30.25
CA TYR A 53 -26.80 26.52 29.08
C TYR A 53 -27.43 25.13 29.15
N TYR A 54 -27.84 24.63 27.99
CA TYR A 54 -28.26 23.25 27.79
C TYR A 54 -27.06 22.38 27.45
N GLN A 55 -26.85 21.26 28.16
CA GLN A 55 -25.79 20.30 27.84
C GLN A 55 -26.39 18.92 27.56
N GLU A 56 -26.09 18.36 26.40
CA GLU A 56 -26.55 17.01 26.04
C GLU A 56 -25.83 15.92 26.85
N LEU A 57 -26.60 14.92 27.26
CA LEU A 57 -26.05 13.78 27.99
C LEU A 57 -25.40 12.79 27.03
N ARG A 58 -24.18 12.36 27.35
CA ARG A 58 -23.34 11.53 26.48
C ARG A 58 -23.91 10.13 26.17
N ASN A 59 -24.74 9.57 27.06
CA ASN A 59 -25.18 8.16 27.03
C ASN A 59 -26.69 7.95 27.19
N ARG A 60 -27.49 9.00 27.34
CA ARG A 60 -28.95 8.92 27.46
C ARG A 60 -29.54 10.06 26.65
N GLY A 61 -30.54 9.80 25.80
CA GLY A 61 -31.27 10.89 25.16
C GLY A 61 -31.77 11.86 26.23
N GLY A 62 -31.45 13.15 26.09
CA GLY A 62 -31.78 14.17 27.08
C GLY A 62 -30.72 15.26 27.20
N SER A 63 -31.04 16.30 27.96
CA SER A 63 -30.13 17.40 28.27
C SER A 63 -30.21 17.76 29.75
N LYS A 64 -29.19 18.44 30.26
CA LYS A 64 -29.17 19.00 31.61
C LYS A 64 -28.82 20.48 31.55
N CYS A 65 -29.29 21.23 32.54
CA CYS A 65 -28.93 22.62 32.70
C CYS A 65 -27.64 22.77 33.48
N VAL A 66 -26.70 23.55 32.93
CA VAL A 66 -25.39 23.81 33.53
C VAL A 66 -25.05 25.29 33.48
N SER A 67 -24.35 25.78 34.49
CA SER A 67 -23.82 27.16 34.54
C SER A 67 -22.55 27.32 33.70
N LYS A 68 -21.82 26.22 33.45
CA LYS A 68 -20.64 26.16 32.58
C LYS A 68 -20.55 24.77 31.94
N CYS A 69 -20.12 24.71 30.69
CA CYS A 69 -19.91 23.44 30.00
C CYS A 69 -18.89 22.56 30.75
N GLU A 70 -19.23 21.29 30.91
CA GLU A 70 -18.36 20.31 31.53
C GLU A 70 -17.20 19.90 30.60
N PRO A 71 -16.10 19.33 31.14
CA PRO A 71 -15.01 18.81 30.32
C PRO A 71 -15.50 17.86 29.22
N GLY A 72 -14.94 18.00 28.02
CA GLY A 72 -15.40 17.30 26.83
C GLY A 72 -16.58 17.96 26.09
N TYR A 73 -16.96 19.19 26.47
CA TYR A 73 -17.95 20.00 25.75
C TYR A 73 -17.43 21.42 25.45
N TYR A 74 -17.78 21.97 24.29
CA TYR A 74 -17.54 23.37 23.94
C TYR A 74 -18.84 24.18 23.96
N LEU A 75 -18.73 25.46 24.28
CA LEU A 75 -19.87 26.37 24.32
C LEU A 75 -20.19 26.87 22.91
N ASP A 76 -21.40 26.58 22.45
CA ASP A 76 -22.03 27.26 21.32
C ASP A 76 -22.83 28.46 21.84
N THR A 77 -22.24 29.64 21.69
CA THR A 77 -22.83 30.91 22.15
C THR A 77 -24.11 31.26 21.40
N ASN A 78 -24.24 30.82 20.15
CA ASN A 78 -25.40 31.14 19.32
C ASN A 78 -26.61 30.34 19.77
N ALA A 79 -26.41 29.08 20.14
CA ALA A 79 -27.48 28.18 20.57
C ALA A 79 -27.59 28.00 22.10
N ARG A 80 -26.78 28.72 22.90
CA ARG A 80 -26.68 28.56 24.38
C ARG A 80 -26.61 27.10 24.82
N ARG A 81 -25.81 26.32 24.10
CA ARG A 81 -25.68 24.88 24.35
C ARG A 81 -24.23 24.45 24.42
N CYS A 82 -23.99 23.45 25.25
CA CYS A 82 -22.72 22.78 25.37
C CYS A 82 -22.74 21.57 24.44
N ASN A 83 -21.98 21.65 23.36
CA ASN A 83 -21.86 20.61 22.34
C ASN A 83 -20.66 19.72 22.66
N LEU A 84 -20.77 18.43 22.32
CA LEU A 84 -19.71 17.47 22.62
C LEU A 84 -18.46 17.73 21.76
N CYS A 85 -17.29 17.63 22.37
CA CYS A 85 -16.01 17.64 21.67
C CYS A 85 -15.81 16.41 20.79
N LEU A 86 -14.87 16.51 19.84
CA LEU A 86 -14.39 15.37 19.08
C LEU A 86 -13.90 14.24 20.02
N ARG A 87 -14.03 12.98 19.56
CA ARG A 87 -13.58 11.81 20.32
C ARG A 87 -12.09 11.95 20.68
N GLY A 88 -11.75 11.57 21.92
CA GLY A 88 -10.37 11.66 22.41
C GLY A 88 -9.98 13.04 22.94
N CYS A 89 -10.84 14.04 22.80
CA CYS A 89 -10.60 15.38 23.28
C CYS A 89 -11.01 15.58 24.75
N ALA A 90 -10.15 16.26 25.53
CA ALA A 90 -10.43 16.70 26.89
C ALA A 90 -11.05 18.11 26.92
N THR A 91 -10.52 19.03 26.12
CA THR A 91 -11.08 20.38 25.92
C THR A 91 -11.02 20.77 24.45
N CYS A 92 -12.09 21.37 23.92
CA CYS A 92 -12.16 21.81 22.54
C CYS A 92 -12.76 23.21 22.42
N SER A 93 -12.36 23.90 21.35
CA SER A 93 -12.93 25.19 20.95
C SER A 93 -14.10 25.03 19.99
N SER A 94 -14.18 23.91 19.27
CA SER A 94 -15.28 23.59 18.35
C SER A 94 -15.46 22.08 18.18
N ALA A 95 -16.47 21.67 17.40
CA ALA A 95 -16.71 20.26 17.08
C ALA A 95 -15.53 19.56 16.41
N PHE A 96 -14.67 20.31 15.72
CA PHE A 96 -13.56 19.77 14.92
C PHE A 96 -12.18 20.12 15.47
N LEU A 97 -12.10 21.10 16.38
CA LEU A 97 -10.84 21.62 16.88
C LEU A 97 -10.67 21.29 18.36
N CYS A 98 -9.86 20.26 18.64
CA CYS A 98 -9.46 19.93 20.00
C CYS A 98 -8.28 20.80 20.46
N ASP A 99 -8.37 21.34 21.68
CA ASP A 99 -7.28 22.10 22.28
C ASP A 99 -6.38 21.21 23.14
N THR A 100 -6.95 20.22 23.83
CA THR A 100 -6.20 19.25 24.64
C THR A 100 -6.79 17.86 24.55
N CYS A 101 -5.94 16.85 24.44
CA CYS A 101 -6.36 15.45 24.34
C CYS A 101 -6.50 14.80 25.73
N LEU A 102 -7.28 13.71 25.77
CA LEU A 102 -7.33 12.81 26.92
C LEU A 102 -5.93 12.25 27.26
N PRO A 103 -5.70 11.84 28.52
CA PRO A 103 -4.44 11.24 28.92
C PRO A 103 -4.06 10.06 28.01
N SER A 104 -2.77 9.97 27.66
CA SER A 104 -2.21 8.96 26.76
C SER A 104 -2.44 9.15 25.26
N MET A 105 -3.07 10.25 24.85
CA MET A 105 -3.19 10.62 23.43
C MET A 105 -2.29 11.82 23.09
N PHE A 106 -1.92 11.94 21.83
CA PHE A 106 -1.14 13.03 21.26
C PHE A 106 -2.04 13.96 20.46
N LEU A 107 -1.91 15.26 20.70
CA LEU A 107 -2.56 16.30 19.89
C LEU A 107 -1.78 16.54 18.60
N ILE A 108 -2.44 16.40 17.46
CA ILE A 108 -1.84 16.75 16.17
C ILE A 108 -1.83 18.27 16.03
N VAL A 109 -0.63 18.85 16.02
CA VAL A 109 -0.41 20.28 15.84
C VAL A 109 0.17 20.50 14.45
N SER A 110 -0.73 20.73 13.49
CA SER A 110 -0.39 21.06 12.10
C SER A 110 -0.83 22.48 11.72
N ASP A 111 -0.65 22.85 10.45
CA ASP A 111 -1.32 23.99 9.83
C ASP A 111 -2.86 23.88 9.98
N PRO A 112 -3.57 24.97 10.33
CA PRO A 112 -5.03 25.04 10.35
C PRO A 112 -5.74 24.60 9.05
N GLU A 113 -5.09 24.68 7.88
CA GLU A 113 -5.62 24.28 6.58
C GLU A 113 -5.68 22.75 6.39
N HIS A 114 -5.01 21.98 7.24
CA HIS A 114 -4.95 20.52 7.12
C HIS A 114 -6.04 19.82 7.93
N LEU A 115 -6.60 18.74 7.34
CA LEU A 115 -7.70 17.95 7.92
C LEU A 115 -7.39 17.29 9.28
N TRP A 116 -6.14 17.25 9.71
CA TRP A 116 -5.70 16.58 10.94
C TRP A 116 -5.43 17.55 12.09
N HIS A 117 -5.46 18.86 11.84
CA HIS A 117 -5.22 19.86 12.86
C HIS A 117 -6.25 19.73 14.00
N GLY A 118 -5.77 19.69 15.24
CA GLY A 118 -6.65 19.59 16.41
C GLY A 118 -7.34 18.24 16.58
N LYS A 119 -6.79 17.16 16.01
CA LYS A 119 -7.21 15.79 16.30
C LYS A 119 -6.32 15.13 17.34
N CYS A 120 -6.88 14.16 18.06
CA CYS A 120 -6.21 13.39 19.10
C CYS A 120 -6.02 11.95 18.66
N GLU A 121 -4.77 11.48 18.66
CA GLU A 121 -4.43 10.11 18.27
C GLU A 121 -3.62 9.39 19.36
N THR A 122 -3.69 8.06 19.39
CA THR A 122 -2.93 7.28 20.40
C THR A 122 -1.44 7.18 20.07
N GLU A 123 -1.10 7.28 18.79
CA GLU A 123 0.27 7.30 18.26
C GLU A 123 0.38 8.38 17.18
N CYS A 124 1.57 8.96 17.00
CA CYS A 124 1.74 9.97 15.96
C CYS A 124 1.78 9.32 14.58
N PRO A 125 1.01 9.85 13.60
CA PRO A 125 1.01 9.33 12.24
C PRO A 125 2.37 9.54 11.56
N ASP A 126 2.59 8.80 10.46
CA ASP A 126 3.82 8.92 9.68
C ASP A 126 4.09 10.35 9.25
N GLY A 127 5.35 10.75 9.32
CA GLY A 127 5.76 12.13 9.06
C GLY A 127 5.57 13.07 10.25
N PHE A 128 5.16 12.57 11.42
CA PHE A 128 5.13 13.34 12.66
C PHE A 128 6.07 12.76 13.73
N LEU A 129 6.60 13.65 14.58
CA LEU A 129 7.44 13.38 15.74
C LEU A 129 6.61 13.55 17.00
N ALA A 130 6.65 12.53 17.86
CA ALA A 130 6.04 12.57 19.17
C ALA A 130 6.87 13.45 20.12
N GLU A 131 6.30 14.57 20.56
CA GLU A 131 6.86 15.41 21.59
C GLU A 131 6.07 15.27 22.89
N GLN A 132 6.78 15.15 24.01
CA GLN A 132 6.18 15.17 25.34
C GLN A 132 6.82 16.29 26.16
N ASN A 133 6.01 17.29 26.50
CA ASN A 133 6.46 18.38 27.34
C ASN A 133 6.59 17.88 28.79
N LYS A 134 7.82 17.96 29.33
CA LYS A 134 8.17 17.45 30.65
C LYS A 134 7.54 18.24 31.81
N LEU A 135 7.08 19.47 31.58
CA LEU A 135 6.55 20.36 32.62
C LEU A 135 5.05 20.16 32.87
N ASN A 136 4.26 19.98 31.81
CA ASN A 136 2.80 19.88 31.89
C ASN A 136 2.25 18.54 31.37
N GLY A 137 3.12 17.60 30.97
CA GLY A 137 2.73 16.29 30.46
C GLY A 137 2.04 16.32 29.10
N ALA A 138 1.95 17.49 28.45
CA ALA A 138 1.28 17.63 27.17
C ALA A 138 2.01 16.83 26.10
N ARG A 139 1.25 16.01 25.36
CA ARG A 139 1.72 15.15 24.29
C ARG A 139 1.24 15.70 22.95
N ARG A 140 2.17 15.93 22.02
CA ARG A 140 1.88 16.52 20.71
C ARG A 140 2.56 15.74 19.59
N CYS A 141 1.95 15.73 18.42
CA CYS A 141 2.56 15.30 17.18
C CYS A 141 2.94 16.54 16.38
N LEU A 142 4.24 16.69 16.09
CA LEU A 142 4.82 17.78 15.30
C LEU A 142 5.29 17.26 13.96
N PHE A 143 5.22 18.03 12.89
CA PHE A 143 5.64 17.57 11.56
C PHE A 143 7.17 17.30 11.49
N LYS A 144 7.59 16.29 10.72
CA LYS A 144 8.98 15.88 10.52
C LYS A 144 9.60 16.68 9.36
N CYS A 145 10.71 17.35 9.63
CA CYS A 145 11.42 18.13 8.61
C CYS A 145 12.22 17.27 7.63
N ASP A 146 12.34 17.74 6.38
CA ASP A 146 13.27 17.20 5.38
C ASP A 146 14.73 17.23 5.87
N GLU A 147 15.55 16.31 5.36
CA GLU A 147 16.97 16.28 5.64
C GLU A 147 17.64 17.56 5.12
N GLY A 148 18.25 18.32 6.02
CA GLY A 148 18.80 19.64 5.69
C GLY A 148 17.88 20.82 5.98
N CYS A 149 16.66 20.61 6.48
CA CYS A 149 15.81 21.72 6.91
C CYS A 149 16.07 22.11 8.38
N LEU A 150 16.17 23.42 8.65
CA LEU A 150 16.48 23.98 9.97
C LEU A 150 15.20 24.40 10.74
N ASN A 151 14.15 24.79 10.02
CA ASN A 151 12.83 25.06 10.57
C ASN A 151 11.77 24.68 9.52
N CYS A 152 11.12 23.54 9.72
CA CYS A 152 9.95 23.16 8.93
C CYS A 152 8.70 23.49 9.74
N THR A 153 7.75 24.15 9.11
CA THR A 153 6.41 24.31 9.64
C THR A 153 5.54 23.18 9.11
N ALA A 154 4.40 22.94 9.76
CA ALA A 154 3.44 21.94 9.28
C ALA A 154 2.70 22.33 7.98
N GLU A 155 2.96 23.53 7.45
CA GLU A 155 2.31 24.17 6.29
C GLU A 155 3.00 23.87 4.94
N GLY A 156 3.94 22.94 4.91
CA GLY A 156 4.82 22.77 3.75
C GLY A 156 6.15 23.49 3.93
N PRO A 157 6.78 23.92 2.84
CA PRO A 157 8.14 23.48 2.62
C PRO A 157 9.15 24.35 3.38
N CYS A 158 10.35 23.81 3.59
CA CYS A 158 11.37 24.41 4.45
C CYS A 158 11.60 25.90 4.17
N ARG A 159 11.66 26.75 5.20
CA ARG A 159 12.00 28.17 5.00
C ARG A 159 13.49 28.44 5.06
N PHE A 160 14.20 27.64 5.84
CA PHE A 160 15.63 27.82 6.09
C PHE A 160 16.35 26.48 6.04
N CYS A 161 17.22 26.33 5.07
CA CYS A 161 18.07 25.16 4.98
C CYS A 161 19.30 25.29 5.91
N LYS A 162 19.74 24.15 6.44
CA LYS A 162 21.02 23.96 7.14
C LYS A 162 22.16 24.36 6.21
N PHE A 163 23.30 24.68 6.79
CA PHE A 163 24.51 24.98 6.02
C PHE A 163 24.86 23.81 5.08
N GLY A 164 25.19 24.12 3.82
CA GLY A 164 25.45 23.11 2.78
C GLY A 164 24.22 22.61 2.03
N TYR A 165 23.03 23.20 2.26
CA TYR A 165 21.81 22.90 1.52
C TYR A 165 21.22 24.17 0.89
N PHE A 166 20.53 24.00 -0.24
CA PHE A 166 19.92 25.04 -1.05
C PHE A 166 18.41 24.83 -1.12
N LEU A 167 17.66 25.91 -0.92
CA LEU A 167 16.21 25.88 -0.93
C LEU A 167 15.67 25.96 -2.37
N ASN A 168 14.91 24.96 -2.81
CA ASN A 168 14.26 24.99 -4.11
C ASN A 168 12.92 25.77 -4.09
N SER A 169 12.32 26.00 -5.25
CA SER A 169 11.04 26.72 -5.39
C SER A 169 9.86 26.00 -4.73
N PHE A 170 9.96 24.68 -4.56
CA PHE A 170 9.00 23.85 -3.85
C PHE A 170 9.31 23.78 -2.35
N GLY A 171 10.30 24.54 -1.89
CA GLY A 171 10.85 24.66 -0.55
C GLY A 171 11.51 23.41 0.05
N HIS A 172 11.94 22.45 -0.75
CA HIS A 172 12.80 21.36 -0.28
C HIS A 172 14.25 21.84 -0.19
N CYS A 173 14.98 21.32 0.79
CA CYS A 173 16.41 21.55 0.95
C CYS A 173 17.20 20.47 0.21
N LEU A 174 17.95 20.88 -0.82
CA LEU A 174 18.77 19.98 -1.64
C LEU A 174 20.26 20.24 -1.39
N LYS A 175 21.11 19.21 -1.51
CA LYS A 175 22.58 19.39 -1.45
C LYS A 175 23.15 20.01 -2.74
N SER A 176 22.49 19.77 -3.87
CA SER A 176 22.78 20.35 -5.20
C SER A 176 21.46 20.53 -5.94
N CYS A 177 21.30 21.64 -6.67
CA CYS A 177 20.03 22.00 -7.30
C CYS A 177 19.71 21.24 -8.60
N GLY A 178 20.68 20.56 -9.19
CA GLY A 178 20.51 19.73 -10.39
C GLY A 178 20.32 20.52 -11.69
N ASP A 179 19.87 19.82 -12.74
CA ASP A 179 19.76 20.37 -14.10
C ASP A 179 18.86 21.61 -14.17
N GLY A 180 19.34 22.66 -14.83
CA GLY A 180 18.58 23.90 -15.05
C GLY A 180 18.63 24.91 -13.89
N TYR A 181 19.32 24.59 -12.79
CA TYR A 181 19.49 25.48 -11.64
C TYR A 181 20.95 25.56 -11.18
N TYR A 182 21.35 26.70 -10.62
CA TYR A 182 22.61 26.85 -9.90
C TYR A 182 22.42 27.06 -8.40
N ASP A 183 23.47 26.71 -7.68
CA ASP A 183 23.59 26.78 -6.24
C ASP A 183 23.96 28.21 -5.80
N ASP A 184 22.99 29.09 -5.52
CA ASP A 184 23.28 30.44 -5.03
C ASP A 184 23.65 30.38 -3.55
N VAL A 185 24.96 30.34 -3.26
CA VAL A 185 25.52 30.28 -1.89
C VAL A 185 25.13 31.50 -1.05
N ASN A 186 24.97 32.67 -1.66
CA ASN A 186 24.63 33.90 -0.95
C ASN A 186 23.17 33.90 -0.51
N LYS A 187 22.27 33.44 -1.39
CA LYS A 187 20.83 33.35 -1.11
C LYS A 187 20.42 32.02 -0.48
N ARG A 188 21.31 31.02 -0.46
CA ARG A 188 21.08 29.61 -0.11
C ARG A 188 19.84 29.05 -0.80
N LYS A 189 19.71 29.33 -2.09
CA LYS A 189 18.54 28.97 -2.91
C LYS A 189 18.98 28.39 -4.24
N CYS A 190 18.14 27.50 -4.77
CA CYS A 190 18.24 27.08 -6.16
C CYS A 190 17.69 28.18 -7.06
N VAL A 191 18.53 28.67 -7.95
CA VAL A 191 18.15 29.73 -8.89
C VAL A 191 18.22 29.18 -10.30
N LYS A 192 17.16 29.35 -11.07
CA LYS A 192 17.10 28.86 -12.45
C LYS A 192 18.13 29.61 -13.30
N TYR A 193 18.81 28.92 -14.20
CA TYR A 193 19.63 29.60 -15.20
C TYR A 193 18.75 30.42 -16.15
N GLU A 194 19.23 31.61 -16.55
CA GLU A 194 18.53 32.45 -17.52
C GLU A 194 18.60 31.86 -18.95
N GLN A 195 19.59 31.00 -19.21
CA GLN A 195 19.82 30.31 -20.49
C GLN A 195 20.18 28.84 -20.27
N ILE A 196 20.09 28.03 -21.32
CA ILE A 196 20.38 26.59 -21.28
C ILE A 196 21.91 26.40 -21.17
N CYS A 197 22.37 25.59 -20.21
CA CYS A 197 23.80 25.27 -20.08
C CYS A 197 24.34 24.60 -21.37
N PRO A 198 25.66 24.70 -21.65
CA PRO A 198 26.27 24.04 -22.80
C PRO A 198 26.05 22.51 -22.78
N GLN A 199 26.15 21.86 -23.96
CA GLN A 199 25.96 20.41 -24.04
C GLN A 199 26.94 19.65 -23.12
N ASN A 200 26.42 18.57 -22.53
CA ASN A 200 27.16 17.72 -21.59
C ASN A 200 27.69 18.44 -20.35
N CYS A 201 27.11 19.59 -20.02
CA CYS A 201 27.36 20.32 -18.79
C CYS A 201 26.34 19.96 -17.70
N GLU A 202 26.82 19.72 -16.48
CA GLU A 202 26.02 19.48 -15.28
C GLU A 202 25.80 20.76 -14.47
N GLN A 203 26.85 21.58 -14.32
CA GLN A 203 26.75 22.91 -13.70
C GLN A 203 27.47 23.94 -14.55
N CYS A 204 26.81 25.07 -14.82
CA CYS A 204 27.38 26.15 -15.61
C CYS A 204 27.47 27.45 -14.81
N SER A 205 28.25 28.41 -15.31
CA SER A 205 28.34 29.76 -14.75
C SER A 205 26.97 30.42 -14.67
N LYS A 206 26.82 31.49 -13.85
CA LYS A 206 25.56 32.22 -13.68
C LYS A 206 24.94 32.72 -15.00
N ASN A 207 25.79 33.02 -15.99
CA ASN A 207 25.39 33.42 -17.34
C ASN A 207 25.19 32.24 -18.32
N ALA A 208 25.28 31.01 -17.83
CA ALA A 208 25.14 29.75 -18.55
C ALA A 208 26.01 29.58 -19.81
N SER A 209 27.07 30.39 -19.96
CA SER A 209 27.92 30.39 -21.17
C SER A 209 29.15 29.49 -21.03
N ILE A 210 29.58 29.24 -19.80
CA ILE A 210 30.79 28.47 -19.47
C ILE A 210 30.36 27.33 -18.54
N CYS A 211 30.69 26.10 -18.90
CA CYS A 211 30.52 24.98 -18.02
C CYS A 211 31.56 25.00 -16.88
N GLN A 212 31.14 24.61 -15.69
CA GLN A 212 31.99 24.47 -14.51
C GLN A 212 32.18 23.01 -14.11
N VAL A 213 31.13 22.19 -14.28
CA VAL A 213 31.15 20.76 -14.00
C VAL A 213 30.53 20.03 -15.19
N CYS A 214 31.29 19.13 -15.82
CA CYS A 214 30.84 18.32 -16.95
C CYS A 214 30.15 17.03 -16.49
N LYS A 215 29.23 16.52 -17.31
CA LYS A 215 28.63 15.19 -17.15
C LYS A 215 29.70 14.10 -17.28
N PHE A 216 29.39 12.91 -16.75
CA PHE A 216 30.25 11.73 -16.82
C PHE A 216 30.75 11.46 -18.27
N ASP A 217 32.04 11.15 -18.43
CA ASP A 217 32.80 10.99 -19.69
C ASP A 217 33.23 12.27 -20.44
N TYR A 218 32.97 13.46 -19.90
CA TYR A 218 33.41 14.72 -20.50
C TYR A 218 34.42 15.47 -19.61
N ALA A 219 35.41 16.12 -20.22
CA ALA A 219 36.35 17.02 -19.55
C ALA A 219 36.12 18.45 -19.98
N LEU A 220 36.31 19.38 -19.05
CA LEU A 220 36.27 20.80 -19.34
C LEU A 220 37.52 21.20 -20.13
N ASN A 221 37.33 21.74 -21.33
CA ASN A 221 38.42 22.33 -22.11
C ASN A 221 38.77 23.74 -21.59
N SER A 222 39.83 24.34 -22.13
CA SER A 222 40.31 25.67 -21.72
C SER A 222 39.32 26.81 -21.97
N VAL A 223 38.27 26.56 -22.76
CA VAL A 223 37.21 27.52 -23.10
C VAL A 223 35.92 27.28 -22.32
N GLY A 224 35.90 26.31 -21.40
CA GLY A 224 34.73 26.04 -20.56
C GLY A 224 33.65 25.20 -21.25
N GLN A 225 33.99 24.43 -22.27
CA GLN A 225 33.10 23.46 -22.92
C GLN A 225 33.51 22.03 -22.55
N CYS A 226 32.52 21.15 -22.51
CA CYS A 226 32.71 19.75 -22.16
C CYS A 226 33.02 18.94 -23.42
N GLU A 227 34.26 18.50 -23.56
CA GLU A 227 34.71 17.63 -24.65
C GLU A 227 34.79 16.17 -24.18
N PRO A 228 34.50 15.19 -25.05
CA PRO A 228 34.66 13.79 -24.72
C PRO A 228 36.08 13.52 -24.25
N GLN A 229 36.25 12.94 -23.06
CA GLN A 229 37.58 12.55 -22.63
C GLN A 229 38.11 11.48 -23.59
N LYS A 230 39.33 11.63 -24.10
CA LYS A 230 40.08 10.48 -24.65
C LYS A 230 40.23 9.50 -23.49
N LEU A 231 39.32 8.54 -23.45
CA LEU A 231 39.34 7.27 -22.73
C LEU A 231 40.51 7.14 -21.75
N ARG A 232 40.20 7.34 -20.47
CA ARG A 232 41.20 7.43 -19.40
C ARG A 232 41.98 6.11 -19.32
N PRO A 233 43.32 6.12 -19.39
CA PRO A 233 44.09 4.89 -19.25
C PRO A 233 43.97 4.34 -17.82
N CYS A 234 43.95 3.02 -17.73
CA CYS A 234 44.03 2.28 -16.48
C CYS A 234 45.25 2.70 -15.65
N ASP A 235 45.12 2.74 -14.33
CA ASP A 235 46.30 2.85 -13.48
C ASP A 235 47.16 1.57 -13.54
N ARG A 236 48.32 1.58 -12.88
CA ARG A 236 49.25 0.44 -12.85
C ARG A 236 48.66 -0.83 -12.21
N ASN A 237 47.55 -0.72 -11.48
CA ASN A 237 46.86 -1.82 -10.80
C ASN A 237 45.54 -2.21 -11.49
N GLU A 238 45.34 -1.80 -12.74
CA GLU A 238 44.08 -2.04 -13.49
C GLU A 238 42.84 -1.48 -12.76
N GLN A 239 43.04 -0.40 -12.00
CA GLN A 239 41.98 0.28 -11.27
C GLN A 239 41.54 1.54 -12.00
N CYS A 240 40.22 1.67 -12.10
CA CYS A 240 39.52 2.80 -12.65
C CYS A 240 38.67 3.47 -11.56
N PRO A 241 38.30 4.76 -11.72
CA PRO A 241 37.35 5.43 -10.84
C PRO A 241 36.03 4.66 -10.70
N LEU A 242 35.27 4.96 -9.63
CA LEU A 242 33.91 4.44 -9.47
C LEU A 242 33.09 4.67 -10.76
N HIS A 243 32.21 3.71 -11.07
CA HIS A 243 31.40 3.61 -12.29
C HIS A 243 32.16 3.21 -13.57
N SER A 244 33.42 2.79 -13.46
CA SER A 244 34.20 2.31 -14.60
C SER A 244 35.05 1.08 -14.30
N TYR A 245 35.38 0.30 -15.33
CA TYR A 245 36.24 -0.88 -15.27
C TYR A 245 37.35 -0.81 -16.31
N CYS A 246 38.47 -1.49 -16.04
CA CYS A 246 39.56 -1.63 -16.99
C CYS A 246 39.24 -2.68 -18.06
N GLU A 247 39.17 -2.26 -19.32
CA GLU A 247 39.04 -3.19 -20.42
C GLU A 247 40.38 -3.88 -20.70
N LYS A 248 40.38 -5.21 -20.68
CA LYS A 248 41.58 -6.07 -20.81
C LYS A 248 42.36 -5.86 -22.11
N SER A 249 41.71 -5.37 -23.16
CA SER A 249 42.28 -5.18 -24.50
C SER A 249 42.83 -3.77 -24.73
N GLY A 250 42.29 -2.77 -24.00
CA GLY A 250 42.50 -1.35 -24.29
C GLY A 250 43.37 -0.60 -23.28
N HIS A 251 43.65 -1.20 -22.11
CA HIS A 251 44.23 -0.49 -20.95
C HIS A 251 43.54 0.85 -20.67
N VAL A 252 42.23 0.86 -20.86
CA VAL A 252 41.37 2.03 -20.85
C VAL A 252 40.17 1.74 -19.96
N CYS A 253 39.76 2.75 -19.19
CA CYS A 253 38.55 2.72 -18.39
C CYS A 253 37.33 2.86 -19.29
N GLN A 254 36.43 1.88 -19.21
CA GLN A 254 35.11 1.90 -19.82
C GLN A 254 34.01 1.98 -18.77
N ALA A 255 32.86 2.51 -19.15
CA ALA A 255 31.71 2.64 -18.25
C ALA A 255 31.13 1.28 -17.85
N CYS A 256 30.71 1.17 -16.59
CA CYS A 256 29.91 0.06 -16.09
C CYS A 256 28.46 0.10 -16.60
N HIS A 257 27.70 -0.97 -16.38
CA HIS A 257 26.24 -0.94 -16.49
C HIS A 257 25.65 0.25 -15.69
N PRO A 258 24.61 0.95 -16.19
CA PRO A 258 24.07 2.16 -15.55
C PRO A 258 23.70 2.03 -14.07
N ASP A 259 23.36 0.85 -13.58
CA ASP A 259 22.97 0.62 -12.17
C ASP A 259 24.16 0.33 -11.25
N CYS A 260 25.38 0.28 -11.78
CA CYS A 260 26.58 -0.15 -11.08
C CYS A 260 27.49 1.00 -10.63
N ALA A 261 27.96 0.92 -9.38
CA ALA A 261 29.05 1.70 -8.81
C ALA A 261 30.43 1.08 -9.06
N LYS A 262 30.53 -0.25 -9.06
CA LYS A 262 31.75 -0.99 -9.42
C LYS A 262 31.40 -2.19 -10.27
N CYS A 263 32.20 -2.47 -11.28
CA CYS A 263 32.02 -3.60 -12.17
C CYS A 263 33.37 -4.14 -12.65
N ILE A 264 33.37 -5.35 -13.20
CA ILE A 264 34.52 -5.96 -13.89
C ILE A 264 34.31 -6.04 -15.40
N GLY A 265 33.20 -5.49 -15.90
CA GLY A 265 32.80 -5.50 -17.30
C GLY A 265 31.49 -4.73 -17.51
N PRO A 266 31.02 -4.61 -18.76
CA PRO A 266 29.91 -3.72 -19.11
C PRO A 266 28.53 -4.31 -18.76
N GLY A 267 28.43 -5.62 -18.57
CA GLY A 267 27.17 -6.30 -18.24
C GLY A 267 26.75 -6.13 -16.77
N PHE A 268 25.43 -6.20 -16.50
CA PHE A 268 24.91 -6.19 -15.13
C PHE A 268 25.38 -7.42 -14.32
N ASP A 269 25.54 -8.56 -14.97
CA ASP A 269 26.09 -9.80 -14.41
C ASP A 269 27.56 -9.64 -13.95
N GLN A 270 28.23 -8.60 -14.41
CA GLN A 270 29.60 -8.23 -14.08
C GLN A 270 29.66 -7.07 -13.07
N CYS A 271 28.53 -6.69 -12.49
CA CYS A 271 28.43 -5.72 -11.42
C CYS A 271 28.96 -6.32 -10.11
N THR A 272 29.75 -5.55 -9.37
CA THR A 272 30.24 -5.93 -8.04
C THR A 272 29.67 -5.06 -6.93
N LEU A 273 29.17 -3.86 -7.27
CA LEU A 273 28.51 -2.95 -6.36
C LEU A 273 27.55 -2.05 -7.14
N CYS A 274 26.32 -1.87 -6.66
CA CYS A 274 25.34 -0.97 -7.26
C CYS A 274 25.54 0.49 -6.85
N LYS A 275 24.97 1.43 -7.63
CA LYS A 275 25.06 2.89 -7.36
C LYS A 275 24.65 3.28 -5.95
N ASP A 276 23.61 2.65 -5.42
CA ASP A 276 23.08 2.90 -4.07
C ASP A 276 23.84 2.12 -2.97
N GLY A 277 24.98 1.52 -3.29
CA GLY A 277 25.76 0.69 -2.37
C GLY A 277 25.16 -0.69 -2.09
N GLN A 278 24.15 -1.10 -2.88
CA GLN A 278 23.51 -2.41 -2.80
C GLN A 278 24.35 -3.50 -3.48
N ALA A 279 24.09 -4.76 -3.12
CA ALA A 279 24.63 -5.91 -3.84
C ALA A 279 23.80 -6.18 -5.11
N PRO A 280 24.43 -6.54 -6.24
CA PRO A 280 23.72 -6.96 -7.44
C PRO A 280 23.09 -8.34 -7.23
N ASN A 281 21.85 -8.52 -7.68
CA ASN A 281 21.17 -9.81 -7.67
C ASN A 281 21.28 -10.47 -9.06
N PRO A 282 22.12 -11.51 -9.23
CA PRO A 282 22.39 -12.11 -10.53
C PRO A 282 21.21 -12.91 -11.11
N LYS A 283 20.14 -13.16 -10.34
CA LYS A 283 18.95 -13.88 -10.83
C LYS A 283 17.88 -12.96 -11.41
N SER A 284 17.78 -11.73 -10.91
CA SER A 284 16.75 -10.77 -11.31
C SER A 284 17.29 -9.63 -12.16
N ASN A 285 18.61 -9.56 -12.38
CA ASN A 285 19.30 -8.44 -13.03
C ASN A 285 18.91 -7.08 -12.40
N ASP A 286 18.82 -7.05 -11.08
CA ASP A 286 18.42 -5.87 -10.31
C ASP A 286 19.29 -5.73 -9.06
N CYS A 287 19.42 -4.50 -8.55
CA CYS A 287 20.13 -4.20 -7.33
C CYS A 287 19.23 -4.49 -6.13
N SER A 288 19.61 -5.47 -5.33
CA SER A 288 18.82 -5.87 -4.16
C SER A 288 19.71 -6.60 -3.17
N CYS A 289 19.52 -6.32 -1.88
CA CYS A 289 20.21 -7.07 -0.83
C CYS A 289 19.90 -8.57 -0.95
N LYS A 290 20.90 -9.40 -0.64
CA LYS A 290 20.76 -10.86 -0.64
C LYS A 290 19.55 -11.27 0.22
N ARG A 291 18.83 -12.31 -0.19
CA ARG A 291 17.73 -12.91 0.58
C ARG A 291 18.11 -13.07 2.06
N GLY A 292 17.23 -12.61 2.96
CA GLY A 292 17.48 -12.52 4.40
C GLY A 292 18.18 -11.23 4.85
N TYR A 293 18.42 -10.28 3.95
CA TYR A 293 18.96 -8.96 4.25
C TYR A 293 18.10 -7.87 3.61
N TYR A 294 17.95 -6.73 4.29
CA TYR A 294 17.34 -5.52 3.77
C TYR A 294 18.38 -4.41 3.61
N PHE A 295 18.07 -3.44 2.76
CA PHE A 295 18.94 -2.28 2.58
C PHE A 295 18.71 -1.25 3.69
N ASN A 296 19.74 -1.00 4.49
CA ASN A 296 19.73 0.06 5.48
C ASN A 296 20.26 1.36 4.84
N ALA A 297 19.35 2.21 4.39
CA ALA A 297 19.69 3.48 3.73
C ALA A 297 20.52 4.43 4.61
N LYS A 298 20.44 4.32 5.94
CA LYS A 298 21.21 5.17 6.88
C LYS A 298 22.70 4.85 6.88
N PHE A 299 23.04 3.56 6.74
CA PHE A 299 24.42 3.08 6.75
C PHE A 299 24.92 2.66 5.36
N VAL A 300 24.05 2.72 4.34
CA VAL A 300 24.34 2.29 2.97
C VAL A 300 24.90 0.87 2.93
N THR A 301 24.27 -0.04 3.70
CA THR A 301 24.69 -1.43 3.85
C THR A 301 23.50 -2.37 3.91
N CYS A 302 23.70 -3.62 3.50
CA CYS A 302 22.71 -4.67 3.65
C CYS A 302 22.77 -5.27 5.06
N GLU A 303 21.71 -5.10 5.85
CA GLU A 303 21.60 -5.63 7.20
C GLU A 303 20.63 -6.81 7.27
N LYS A 304 20.81 -7.70 8.26
CA LYS A 304 19.98 -8.91 8.38
C LYS A 304 18.52 -8.56 8.68
N CYS A 305 17.63 -9.31 8.02
CA CYS A 305 16.21 -9.33 8.35
C CYS A 305 15.93 -9.89 9.74
N HIS A 306 14.74 -9.59 10.27
CA HIS A 306 14.22 -10.28 11.43
C HIS A 306 14.14 -11.81 11.17
N ILE A 307 14.44 -12.64 12.18
CA ILE A 307 14.55 -14.11 12.04
C ILE A 307 13.29 -14.80 11.49
N ALA A 308 12.13 -14.20 11.70
CA ALA A 308 10.85 -14.70 11.17
C ALA A 308 10.73 -14.56 9.64
N CYS A 309 11.60 -13.78 9.00
CA CYS A 309 11.43 -13.29 7.64
C CYS A 309 12.52 -13.80 6.69
N ALA A 310 12.09 -14.35 5.57
CA ALA A 310 12.96 -14.81 4.50
C ALA A 310 13.35 -13.65 3.56
N VAL A 311 12.43 -12.72 3.34
CA VAL A 311 12.64 -11.47 2.58
C VAL A 311 12.01 -10.33 3.38
N CYS A 312 12.73 -9.22 3.53
CA CYS A 312 12.24 -8.06 4.25
C CYS A 312 12.76 -6.74 3.65
N ASN A 313 12.03 -5.67 3.91
CA ASN A 313 12.32 -4.31 3.48
C ASN A 313 12.72 -3.41 4.66
N GLY A 314 13.01 -4.00 5.83
CA GLY A 314 13.28 -3.26 7.06
C GLY A 314 13.71 -4.18 8.21
N PRO A 315 14.16 -3.61 9.33
CA PRO A 315 14.69 -4.37 10.46
C PRO A 315 13.61 -5.10 11.27
N GLY A 316 12.36 -4.61 11.22
CA GLY A 316 11.27 -5.07 12.07
C GLY A 316 10.56 -6.34 11.58
N THR A 317 9.82 -6.97 12.48
CA THR A 317 8.96 -8.14 12.17
C THR A 317 7.86 -7.85 11.17
N ASN A 318 7.52 -6.57 10.98
CA ASN A 318 6.42 -6.05 10.17
C ASN A 318 6.88 -5.49 8.80
N PHE A 319 8.12 -5.75 8.40
CA PHE A 319 8.63 -5.35 7.09
C PHE A 319 8.91 -6.55 6.20
N CYS A 320 8.17 -7.62 6.38
CA CYS A 320 8.45 -8.90 5.76
C CYS A 320 7.55 -9.11 4.56
N SER A 321 8.16 -9.47 3.43
CA SER A 321 7.46 -9.82 2.20
C SER A 321 7.37 -11.34 2.02
N GLU A 322 8.28 -12.09 2.63
CA GLU A 322 8.22 -13.55 2.69
C GLU A 322 8.67 -14.06 4.06
N CYS A 323 8.02 -15.09 4.57
CA CYS A 323 8.31 -15.67 5.88
C CYS A 323 9.19 -16.91 5.81
N ASN A 324 10.00 -17.13 6.85
CA ASN A 324 10.74 -18.38 7.01
C ASN A 324 9.80 -19.54 7.37
N PRO A 325 10.21 -20.80 7.14
CA PRO A 325 9.42 -21.96 7.53
C PRO A 325 9.03 -21.93 9.02
N GLY A 326 7.77 -22.30 9.32
CA GLY A 326 7.21 -22.20 10.67
C GLY A 326 6.61 -20.83 11.01
N TYR A 327 6.60 -19.88 10.05
CA TYR A 327 5.91 -18.60 10.14
C TYR A 327 4.97 -18.44 8.94
N SER A 328 3.89 -17.67 9.13
CA SER A 328 2.94 -17.32 8.07
C SER A 328 2.80 -15.81 7.98
N LEU A 329 2.69 -15.33 6.73
CA LEU A 329 2.65 -13.91 6.40
C LEU A 329 1.23 -13.38 6.65
N LEU A 330 1.10 -12.47 7.62
CA LEU A 330 -0.12 -11.72 7.89
C LEU A 330 0.16 -10.23 7.63
N GLY A 331 -0.31 -9.73 6.49
CA GLY A 331 0.06 -8.41 6.00
C GLY A 331 1.55 -8.36 5.69
N SER A 332 2.30 -7.53 6.41
CA SER A 332 3.76 -7.44 6.34
C SER A 332 4.47 -8.07 7.54
N SER A 333 3.74 -8.77 8.41
CA SER A 333 4.29 -9.40 9.61
C SER A 333 4.32 -10.93 9.51
N CYS A 334 5.45 -11.53 9.85
CA CYS A 334 5.57 -12.99 9.93
C CYS A 334 5.25 -13.48 11.34
N ILE A 335 4.11 -14.15 11.50
CA ILE A 335 3.64 -14.69 12.79
C ILE A 335 3.94 -16.19 12.86
N ARG A 336 4.40 -16.65 14.02
CA ARG A 336 4.73 -18.07 14.24
C ARG A 336 3.48 -18.95 14.13
N CYS A 337 3.62 -20.09 13.47
CA CYS A 337 2.59 -21.13 13.43
C CYS A 337 2.45 -21.80 14.81
N CYS A 338 1.21 -22.11 15.22
CA CYS A 338 0.98 -22.85 16.46
C CYS A 338 1.44 -24.31 16.33
N ASP A 339 2.17 -24.82 17.33
CA ASP A 339 2.45 -26.24 17.47
C ASP A 339 1.22 -26.96 18.03
N ASN A 340 0.94 -28.18 17.56
CA ASN A 340 -0.30 -28.92 17.88
C ASN A 340 -0.50 -29.26 19.37
N ASN A 341 0.44 -28.94 20.26
CA ASN A 341 0.43 -29.29 21.68
C ASN A 341 0.42 -28.12 22.67
N GLU A 342 0.23 -26.85 22.25
CA GLU A 342 0.14 -25.73 23.20
C GLU A 342 -1.10 -24.85 22.96
N SER A 343 -2.17 -25.13 23.70
CA SER A 343 -3.42 -24.36 23.67
C SER A 343 -3.41 -23.13 24.61
N SER A 344 -2.25 -22.51 24.87
CA SER A 344 -2.19 -21.40 25.85
C SER A 344 -1.17 -20.29 25.62
N SER A 345 -0.64 -20.14 24.40
CA SER A 345 0.18 -18.97 24.05
C SER A 345 -0.61 -18.05 23.11
N ARG A 346 -1.01 -16.88 23.62
CA ARG A 346 -1.90 -15.88 23.00
C ARG A 346 -1.40 -15.19 21.71
N PHE A 347 -0.36 -15.71 21.04
CA PHE A 347 0.29 -15.05 19.88
C PHE A 347 0.82 -16.02 18.80
N CYS A 348 0.02 -17.00 18.38
CA CYS A 348 0.32 -17.81 17.20
C CYS A 348 -0.94 -17.96 16.34
N ILE A 349 -0.75 -18.23 15.04
CA ILE A 349 -1.85 -18.52 14.13
C ILE A 349 -1.82 -19.98 13.71
N ARG A 350 -2.99 -20.57 13.49
CA ARG A 350 -3.10 -21.85 12.79
C ARG A 350 -2.76 -21.59 11.33
N CYS A 351 -1.51 -21.87 10.98
CA CYS A 351 -1.12 -21.93 9.59
C CYS A 351 -1.93 -23.07 8.95
N LEU A 352 -2.67 -22.75 7.88
CA LEU A 352 -3.01 -23.78 6.90
C LEU A 352 -1.67 -24.40 6.55
N GLY A 353 -1.52 -25.67 6.93
CA GLY A 353 -0.24 -26.33 6.92
C GLY A 353 0.49 -25.96 5.64
N SER A 354 1.73 -25.51 5.81
CA SER A 354 2.74 -25.91 4.85
C SER A 354 2.37 -27.33 4.44
N PHE A 355 2.19 -27.56 3.13
CA PHE A 355 2.52 -28.87 2.60
C PHE A 355 3.89 -29.16 3.19
N THR A 356 3.88 -29.92 4.28
CA THR A 356 5.07 -30.34 4.94
C THR A 356 5.76 -31.12 3.84
N SER A 357 6.98 -30.72 3.54
CA SER A 357 7.96 -31.51 2.85
C SER A 357 8.31 -32.77 3.67
N SER A 358 7.28 -33.45 4.20
CA SER A 358 7.31 -34.86 4.53
C SER A 358 7.18 -35.61 3.21
N GLN A 359 8.30 -35.76 2.52
CA GLN A 359 8.61 -36.94 1.67
C GLN A 359 7.41 -37.55 0.92
N TYR A 360 6.68 -36.76 0.12
CA TYR A 360 5.94 -37.31 -1.02
C TYR A 360 6.76 -36.99 -2.26
N SER A 361 7.64 -37.93 -2.60
CA SER A 361 8.45 -37.86 -3.80
C SER A 361 7.52 -37.72 -5.00
N ILE A 362 7.78 -36.73 -5.86
CA ILE A 362 7.11 -36.57 -7.16
C ILE A 362 7.16 -37.90 -7.94
N LYS A 363 8.19 -38.72 -7.71
CA LYS A 363 8.29 -40.08 -8.23
C LYS A 363 7.09 -40.96 -7.83
N THR A 364 6.59 -40.88 -6.59
CA THR A 364 5.50 -41.74 -6.10
C THR A 364 4.14 -41.35 -6.70
N VAL A 365 3.88 -40.05 -6.93
CA VAL A 365 2.65 -39.58 -7.60
C VAL A 365 2.66 -39.96 -9.08
N VAL A 366 3.80 -39.79 -9.75
CA VAL A 366 3.98 -40.21 -11.15
C VAL A 366 3.86 -41.73 -11.28
N ILE A 367 4.48 -42.51 -10.38
CA ILE A 367 4.36 -43.98 -10.38
C ILE A 367 2.92 -44.41 -10.14
N SER A 368 2.20 -43.80 -9.18
CA SER A 368 0.79 -44.11 -8.94
C SER A 368 -0.07 -43.79 -10.15
N SER A 369 0.15 -42.65 -10.81
CA SER A 369 -0.55 -42.26 -12.04
C SER A 369 -0.27 -43.23 -13.20
N CYS A 370 0.99 -43.64 -13.37
CA CYS A 370 1.39 -44.62 -14.38
C CYS A 370 0.78 -46.01 -14.12
N ILE A 371 0.70 -46.46 -12.86
CA ILE A 371 0.08 -47.75 -12.50
C ILE A 371 -1.42 -47.70 -12.79
N SER A 372 -2.10 -46.61 -12.42
CA SER A 372 -3.53 -46.43 -12.74
C SER A 372 -3.79 -46.42 -14.25
N ALA A 373 -2.94 -45.73 -15.04
CA ALA A 373 -3.05 -45.74 -16.50
C ALA A 373 -2.79 -47.13 -17.09
N ALA A 374 -1.77 -47.85 -16.61
CA ALA A 374 -1.46 -49.21 -17.07
C ALA A 374 -2.59 -50.20 -16.77
N LEU A 375 -3.22 -50.11 -15.59
CA LEU A 375 -4.37 -50.94 -15.25
C LEU A 375 -5.58 -50.64 -16.15
N LEU A 376 -5.83 -49.36 -16.48
CA LEU A 376 -6.87 -48.99 -17.43
C LEU A 376 -6.58 -49.53 -18.84
N PHE A 377 -5.32 -49.45 -19.30
CA PHE A 377 -4.93 -50.06 -20.57
C PHE A 377 -5.12 -51.58 -20.59
N ILE A 378 -4.79 -52.29 -19.51
CA ILE A 378 -4.99 -53.74 -19.43
C ILE A 378 -6.48 -54.09 -19.46
N VAL A 379 -7.34 -53.33 -18.77
CA VAL A 379 -8.79 -53.56 -18.79
C VAL A 379 -9.36 -53.29 -20.18
N ILE A 380 -8.95 -52.20 -20.84
CA ILE A 380 -9.40 -51.87 -22.21
C ILE A 380 -8.92 -52.94 -23.19
N PHE A 381 -7.66 -53.37 -23.12
CA PHE A 381 -7.13 -54.40 -24.01
C PHE A 381 -7.77 -55.77 -23.74
N GLY A 382 -8.03 -56.10 -22.47
CA GLY A 382 -8.80 -57.28 -22.09
C GLY A 382 -10.22 -57.26 -22.67
N ALA A 383 -10.91 -56.13 -22.57
CA ALA A 383 -12.23 -55.95 -23.16
C ALA A 383 -12.19 -56.10 -24.69
N LEU A 384 -11.20 -55.51 -25.37
CA LEU A 384 -11.01 -55.67 -26.82
C LEU A 384 -10.72 -57.12 -27.21
N MET A 385 -9.88 -57.84 -26.45
CA MET A 385 -9.59 -59.26 -26.70
C MET A 385 -10.81 -60.16 -26.44
N THR A 386 -11.67 -59.83 -25.46
CA THR A 386 -12.95 -60.53 -25.27
C THR A 386 -13.96 -60.21 -26.38
N CYS A 387 -13.97 -58.97 -26.89
CA CYS A 387 -14.79 -58.58 -28.03
C CYS A 387 -14.32 -59.28 -29.32
N ASP A 388 -13.00 -59.43 -29.51
CA ASP A 388 -12.43 -60.10 -30.68
C ASP A 388 -12.60 -61.62 -30.59
N TRP A 389 -12.52 -62.21 -29.39
CA TRP A 389 -12.93 -63.59 -29.13
C TRP A 389 -14.42 -63.82 -29.39
N TYR A 390 -15.28 -62.90 -28.95
CA TYR A 390 -16.73 -62.94 -29.21
C TYR A 390 -17.06 -62.77 -30.70
N ARG A 391 -16.31 -61.93 -31.42
CA ARG A 391 -16.43 -61.73 -32.88
C ARG A 391 -15.95 -62.96 -33.65
N LYS A 392 -14.84 -63.58 -33.24
CA LYS A 392 -14.27 -64.81 -33.82
C LYS A 392 -15.11 -66.05 -33.53
N SER A 393 -15.83 -66.09 -32.40
CA SER A 393 -16.75 -67.18 -32.06
C SER A 393 -18.09 -67.13 -32.82
N ARG A 394 -18.36 -66.05 -33.58
CA ARG A 394 -19.59 -65.88 -34.37
C ARG A 394 -19.46 -66.26 -35.86
N SER A 395 -18.25 -66.58 -36.33
CA SER A 395 -17.99 -67.02 -37.72
C SER A 395 -18.09 -68.54 -37.94
N ALA A 396 -18.64 -69.30 -36.98
CA ALA A 396 -18.67 -70.76 -37.03
C ALA A 396 -20.09 -71.33 -36.88
N TYR A 397 -21.05 -70.91 -37.70
CA TYR A 397 -22.26 -71.69 -37.98
C TYR A 397 -22.72 -71.45 -39.43
N GLU A 398 -22.85 -72.54 -40.18
CA GLU A 398 -23.03 -72.67 -41.63
C GLU A 398 -24.48 -73.09 -42.00
N TYR A 399 -24.80 -72.94 -43.30
CA TYR A 399 -25.99 -73.38 -44.07
C TYR A 399 -27.22 -72.44 -44.06
N SER A 400 -27.71 -71.96 -45.21
CA SER A 400 -28.16 -72.77 -46.36
C SER A 400 -27.99 -72.11 -47.74
N ASN A 401 -27.70 -72.95 -48.74
CA ASN A 401 -27.69 -72.70 -50.20
C ASN A 401 -29.15 -72.48 -50.72
N VAL A 402 -29.51 -71.83 -51.84
CA VAL A 402 -29.26 -71.96 -53.31
C VAL A 402 -30.25 -70.93 -53.99
N PRO A 403 -30.31 -70.60 -55.31
CA PRO A 403 -29.34 -70.34 -56.39
C PRO A 403 -29.42 -68.92 -57.02
N ILE A 404 -28.49 -68.70 -57.96
CA ILE A 404 -28.27 -67.60 -58.90
C ILE A 404 -29.37 -67.48 -59.98
N TYR A 405 -29.68 -66.26 -60.45
CA TYR A 405 -29.94 -65.97 -61.88
C TYR A 405 -29.40 -64.57 -62.29
N PHE A 406 -28.68 -64.55 -63.40
CA PHE A 406 -28.32 -63.38 -64.25
C PHE A 406 -29.60 -62.67 -64.76
N ASN A 407 -29.65 -61.41 -65.21
CA ASN A 407 -28.76 -60.72 -66.13
C ASN A 407 -29.08 -59.21 -66.15
N SER A 408 -28.12 -58.43 -66.67
CA SER A 408 -28.27 -57.08 -67.22
C SER A 408 -29.52 -56.97 -68.11
N ASP A 409 -30.32 -55.92 -67.92
CA ASP A 409 -30.55 -54.91 -68.95
C ASP A 409 -31.62 -53.87 -68.54
N SER A 410 -31.28 -52.61 -68.87
CA SER A 410 -32.20 -51.58 -69.36
C SER A 410 -33.11 -50.78 -68.40
N VAL A 411 -32.80 -49.47 -68.38
CA VAL A 411 -33.71 -48.36 -68.72
C VAL A 411 -34.47 -47.64 -67.58
N LYS A 412 -33.96 -46.43 -67.31
CA LYS A 412 -34.58 -45.10 -67.17
C LYS A 412 -35.68 -44.83 -66.11
N LEU A 413 -35.35 -43.81 -65.31
CA LEU A 413 -36.11 -42.59 -64.97
C LEU A 413 -37.44 -42.75 -64.21
N LEU A 414 -37.50 -42.24 -62.98
CA LEU A 414 -37.97 -40.87 -62.70
C LEU A 414 -37.74 -40.49 -61.22
N GLU A 415 -37.50 -39.20 -61.02
CA GLU A 415 -37.12 -38.47 -59.81
C GLU A 415 -38.18 -38.49 -58.70
N ASN A 416 -37.76 -38.16 -57.45
CA ASN A 416 -38.14 -36.88 -56.82
C ASN A 416 -37.44 -36.65 -55.47
N GLU A 417 -36.84 -35.46 -55.38
CA GLU A 417 -36.46 -34.58 -54.25
C GLU A 417 -37.00 -34.88 -52.83
N TYR A 418 -36.15 -34.73 -51.80
CA TYR A 418 -36.11 -33.51 -50.96
C TYR A 418 -34.91 -33.48 -49.99
N ASP A 419 -34.16 -32.37 -50.08
CA ASP A 419 -33.19 -31.66 -49.22
C ASP A 419 -32.49 -32.28 -47.98
N GLU A 420 -31.16 -32.08 -47.98
CA GLU A 420 -30.25 -32.12 -46.82
C GLU A 420 -29.51 -30.77 -46.70
N LYS A 421 -29.33 -30.28 -45.46
CA LYS A 421 -28.14 -29.50 -45.09
C LYS A 421 -27.85 -29.54 -43.59
N PHE A 422 -26.69 -30.08 -43.25
CA PHE A 422 -25.93 -29.82 -42.04
C PHE A 422 -24.48 -29.53 -42.49
N GLU A 423 -23.90 -28.43 -42.04
CA GLU A 423 -22.46 -28.17 -42.17
C GLU A 423 -21.83 -28.09 -40.78
N GLU A 424 -20.77 -28.85 -40.65
CA GLU A 424 -19.72 -28.88 -39.62
C GLU A 424 -18.47 -28.34 -40.31
N HIS A 425 -17.60 -27.58 -39.62
CA HIS A 425 -16.16 -27.76 -39.86
C HIS A 425 -15.26 -27.15 -38.79
N ASP A 426 -14.29 -27.98 -38.44
CA ASP A 426 -13.15 -27.75 -37.57
C ASP A 426 -11.88 -27.47 -38.41
N ASN A 427 -11.00 -26.65 -37.83
CA ASN A 427 -9.54 -26.79 -37.68
C ASN A 427 -8.49 -26.83 -38.83
N GLN A 428 -7.38 -26.12 -38.54
CA GLN A 428 -5.94 -26.39 -38.82
C GLN A 428 -5.40 -26.36 -40.27
N LEU A 429 -4.13 -26.04 -40.58
CA LEU A 429 -2.94 -25.45 -39.95
C LEU A 429 -1.88 -25.28 -41.08
N SER A 430 -0.99 -24.28 -40.95
CA SER A 430 0.44 -24.27 -41.36
C SER A 430 0.93 -24.13 -42.83
N HIS A 431 1.78 -23.09 -42.98
CA HIS A 431 3.18 -23.10 -43.47
C HIS A 431 3.58 -22.85 -44.95
N VAL A 432 4.53 -21.90 -45.06
CA VAL A 432 5.70 -21.77 -45.98
C VAL A 432 5.61 -20.79 -47.17
N GLN A 433 6.30 -19.65 -46.98
CA GLN A 433 7.27 -18.95 -47.85
C GLN A 433 7.41 -19.39 -49.33
N ASP A 434 7.35 -18.43 -50.27
CA ASP A 434 8.54 -18.06 -51.06
C ASP A 434 8.37 -16.74 -51.85
N ASP A 435 9.52 -16.25 -52.28
CA ASP A 435 9.91 -14.96 -52.84
C ASP A 435 9.25 -14.45 -54.15
N SER A 436 9.50 -13.16 -54.38
CA SER A 436 9.80 -12.46 -55.65
C SER A 436 8.69 -11.75 -56.44
N ASP A 437 8.83 -10.41 -56.40
CA ASP A 437 8.79 -9.42 -57.49
C ASP A 437 7.71 -9.54 -58.57
N VAL A 438 6.89 -8.50 -58.72
CA VAL A 438 6.83 -7.67 -59.94
C VAL A 438 6.13 -6.33 -59.63
N VAL A 439 6.85 -5.28 -60.03
CA VAL A 439 6.50 -3.87 -60.19
C VAL A 439 5.19 -3.66 -60.96
N ILE A 440 4.37 -2.69 -60.55
CA ILE A 440 3.82 -1.62 -61.43
C ILE A 440 3.13 -0.54 -60.56
N ASP A 441 3.59 0.69 -60.76
CA ASP A 441 2.98 1.96 -60.38
C ASP A 441 1.49 2.05 -60.76
N VAL A 442 0.70 2.79 -59.98
CA VAL A 442 0.13 4.09 -60.39
C VAL A 442 -0.85 4.59 -59.32
N LEU A 443 -0.55 5.81 -58.88
CA LEU A 443 -1.32 6.75 -58.07
C LEU A 443 -2.80 6.87 -58.50
N MET A 444 -3.71 7.07 -57.53
CA MET A 444 -4.64 8.22 -57.51
C MET A 444 -5.35 8.38 -56.14
N GLU A 445 -5.18 9.60 -55.60
CA GLU A 445 -6.12 10.45 -54.84
C GLU A 445 -6.80 9.91 -53.55
N ARG A 446 -6.34 10.32 -52.36
CA ARG A 446 -6.80 11.51 -51.57
C ARG A 446 -8.32 11.55 -51.42
N ALA A 447 -8.90 11.09 -50.30
CA ALA A 447 -8.88 11.65 -48.93
C ALA A 447 -9.55 13.03 -48.84
#